data_AF-A0A4P2VKW1-F1
#
_entry.id   AF-A0A4P2VKW1-F1
#
_cell.length_a   1.000
_cell.length_b   1.000
_cell.length_c   1.000
_cell.angle_alpha   90.00
_cell.angle_beta   90.00
_cell.angle_gamma   90.00
#
_symmetry.space_group_name_H-M   'P 1'
#
loop_
_entity.id
_entity.type
_entity.pdbx_description
1 polymer ?
#
loop_
_entity_poly.entity_id
_entity_poly.type
_entity_poly.pdbx_seq_one_letter_code
_entity_poly.pdbx_strand_id
1 'polypeptide(L)'
;MRLDNNSQNHITPLHEDKNYIVLARRTRPQSFSELVGQEDVSKAIEGMLSNKKVPHAFLFTGTRGTGKTSSARILAKSLCCEKGPTHSPCQTCVHCTQITACAHDDVLEIDGASNTGIDNIRELREATRFYPNSARYKVFIIDEVHMLSTGAFNALLKTLEEPPPQVVFILATTELHKVPITVRSRCMIFSFKKIDPAVITEHLKGILHKENIQFEDDALKMIAREAKGSLRDSLSLLEQIIAICDHTFISTEQTKKGLCLQGEEIAERIFSAICTQDIGQALELLQQADTASLDIATLIENTAQLFRNSMLIKSLNDKERTIRLTQLLPKEYDSLKMTADKLSIASLSEIFRLLSSSVKEIARSNAGLAWAEIIITDCIARAEWLSAAEIMSLMRSGGGQSAPPLRSAAQKTNTASQEKTLTKEELRVTAPPLQNPGNVKANSIDLDAFKNLVMHAEKRSKTLATRLGFAKIDIFTAKTVQFSDSPENSTYLSFNESDLIHFWESIREIGFQDAEFKGSFTPKAPQTRKISIKEQRPLHDNSKNPSDRQTHSLKTPKNQQSVAQHFQKYNENISINAKTESKQPTKKAISLSEIKTHEKSQDFQQRERAILEKEHIQQLKKLATEIQITSLD
;
A
#
# COMPACT_ATOMS: atom_id res chain seq x y z
N MET A 1 71.91 -27.78 -3.80
CA MET A 1 72.19 -26.33 -3.69
C MET A 1 70.85 -25.65 -3.54
N ARG A 2 70.53 -25.07 -2.36
CA ARG A 2 69.16 -24.62 -1.95
C ARG A 2 68.19 -25.84 -1.81
N LEU A 3 67.63 -26.11 -0.63
CA LEU A 3 66.61 -25.39 0.17
C LEU A 3 65.18 -25.65 -0.36
N ASP A 4 64.58 -26.73 0.14
CA ASP A 4 63.16 -27.06 -0.10
C ASP A 4 62.28 -26.39 0.96
N ASN A 5 61.41 -25.48 0.51
CA ASN A 5 60.33 -24.88 1.28
C ASN A 5 59.03 -25.10 0.49
N ASN A 6 58.09 -25.89 1.02
CA ASN A 6 56.65 -25.63 0.91
C ASN A 6 55.82 -26.68 1.68
N SER A 7 55.35 -26.31 2.86
CA SER A 7 54.24 -26.97 3.53
C SER A 7 52.92 -26.52 2.92
N GLN A 8 52.42 -27.24 1.90
CA GLN A 8 51.07 -27.01 1.37
C GLN A 8 50.05 -27.86 2.14
N ASN A 9 49.25 -27.20 2.98
CA ASN A 9 48.08 -27.81 3.59
C ASN A 9 47.02 -28.06 2.51
N HIS A 10 46.85 -29.31 2.09
CA HIS A 10 45.71 -29.72 1.27
C HIS A 10 44.42 -29.58 2.09
N ILE A 11 43.64 -28.54 1.78
CA ILE A 11 42.25 -28.44 2.23
C ILE A 11 41.47 -29.54 1.49
N THR A 12 41.11 -30.61 2.20
CA THR A 12 40.26 -31.67 1.67
C THR A 12 38.87 -31.11 1.37
N PRO A 13 38.32 -31.26 0.14
CA PRO A 13 36.97 -30.82 -0.16
C PRO A 13 35.95 -31.56 0.70
N LEU A 14 35.07 -30.81 1.37
CA LEU A 14 33.93 -31.40 2.08
C LEU A 14 32.78 -31.63 1.09
N HIS A 15 32.28 -32.87 1.10
CA HIS A 15 31.11 -33.38 0.36
C HIS A 15 31.32 -33.71 -1.13
N GLU A 16 31.63 -34.98 -1.40
CA GLU A 16 31.30 -35.66 -2.65
C GLU A 16 29.77 -35.72 -2.87
N ASP A 17 29.34 -35.38 -4.08
CA ASP A 17 28.06 -35.68 -4.75
C ASP A 17 26.85 -36.07 -3.87
N LYS A 18 26.39 -35.09 -3.08
CA LYS A 18 24.98 -35.00 -2.67
C LYS A 18 24.40 -33.73 -3.27
N ASN A 19 23.27 -33.87 -4.00
CA ASN A 19 22.51 -32.74 -4.55
C ASN A 19 22.42 -31.60 -3.53
N TYR A 20 22.86 -30.40 -3.91
CA TYR A 20 22.90 -29.24 -3.01
C TYR A 20 21.49 -28.93 -2.48
N ILE A 21 21.33 -28.96 -1.15
CA ILE A 21 20.08 -28.63 -0.47
C ILE A 21 20.26 -27.31 0.26
N VAL A 22 19.51 -26.30 -0.21
CA VAL A 22 19.47 -24.96 0.40
C VAL A 22 19.26 -25.00 1.90
N LEU A 23 19.92 -24.09 2.63
CA LEU A 23 19.93 -24.00 4.09
C LEU A 23 18.51 -24.01 4.65
N ALA A 24 17.62 -23.20 4.08
CA ALA A 24 16.21 -23.10 4.47
C ALA A 24 15.38 -24.40 4.27
N ARG A 25 15.91 -25.39 3.53
CA ARG A 25 15.35 -26.75 3.40
C ARG A 25 16.09 -27.76 4.27
N ARG A 26 17.42 -27.63 4.42
CA ARG A 26 18.28 -28.50 5.24
C ARG A 26 18.04 -28.33 6.74
N THR A 27 17.82 -27.10 7.21
CA THR A 27 17.57 -26.78 8.63
C THR A 27 16.08 -26.76 9.00
N ARG A 28 15.20 -27.24 8.11
CA ARG A 28 13.75 -27.24 8.34
C ARG A 28 13.41 -28.10 9.59
N PRO A 29 12.63 -27.58 10.56
CA PRO A 29 12.37 -28.27 11.82
C PRO A 29 11.58 -29.57 11.61
N GLN A 30 11.92 -30.60 12.37
CA GLN A 30 11.37 -31.96 12.29
C GLN A 30 10.45 -32.32 13.46
N SER A 31 10.56 -31.62 14.58
CA SER A 31 9.71 -31.72 15.78
C SER A 31 9.16 -30.36 16.23
N PHE A 32 8.13 -30.36 17.08
CA PHE A 32 7.55 -29.13 17.61
C PHE A 32 8.55 -28.34 18.49
N SER A 33 9.43 -29.04 19.22
CA SER A 33 10.51 -28.43 20.00
C SER A 33 11.61 -27.74 19.17
N GLU A 34 11.60 -27.88 17.85
CA GLU A 34 12.49 -27.14 16.93
C GLU A 34 11.81 -25.88 16.32
N LEU A 35 10.55 -25.58 16.65
CA LEU A 35 9.82 -24.42 16.11
C LEU A 35 10.15 -23.12 16.85
N VAL A 36 11.13 -22.40 16.29
CA VAL A 36 11.60 -21.08 16.75
C VAL A 36 10.46 -20.05 16.84
N GLY A 37 10.21 -19.49 18.03
CA GLY A 37 9.30 -18.37 18.25
C GLY A 37 7.81 -18.71 18.14
N GLN A 38 7.44 -19.99 18.23
CA GLN A 38 6.06 -20.48 18.13
C GLN A 38 5.70 -21.40 19.32
N GLU A 39 6.20 -21.08 20.51
CA GLU A 39 6.13 -21.92 21.71
C GLU A 39 4.70 -22.14 22.18
N ASP A 40 3.84 -21.13 22.07
CA ASP A 40 2.40 -21.20 22.42
C ASP A 40 1.66 -22.21 21.53
N VAL A 41 1.90 -22.15 20.21
CA VAL A 41 1.27 -23.02 19.21
C VAL A 41 1.75 -24.46 19.39
N SER A 42 3.05 -24.62 19.62
CA SER A 42 3.69 -25.92 19.87
C SER A 42 3.07 -26.59 21.10
N LYS A 43 3.13 -25.95 22.28
CA LYS A 43 2.58 -26.49 23.54
C LYS A 43 1.10 -26.87 23.42
N ALA A 44 0.30 -26.06 22.71
CA ALA A 44 -1.12 -26.34 22.50
C ALA A 44 -1.34 -27.62 21.66
N ILE A 45 -0.61 -27.78 20.55
CA ILE A 45 -0.72 -28.97 19.69
C ILE A 45 -0.15 -30.21 20.38
N GLU A 46 1.00 -30.09 21.06
CA GLU A 46 1.61 -31.16 21.86
C GLU A 46 0.66 -31.65 22.97
N GLY A 47 -0.02 -30.72 23.66
CA GLY A 47 -1.05 -31.03 24.66
C GLY A 47 -2.27 -31.74 24.08
N MET A 48 -2.74 -31.34 22.88
CA MET A 48 -3.86 -31.98 22.20
C MET A 48 -3.52 -33.42 21.73
N LEU A 49 -2.32 -33.61 21.17
CA LEU A 49 -1.78 -34.93 20.79
C LEU A 49 -1.65 -35.85 22.01
N SER A 50 -1.07 -35.35 23.10
CA SER A 50 -0.85 -36.13 24.33
C SER A 50 -2.16 -36.54 25.01
N ASN A 51 -3.19 -35.68 24.95
CA ASN A 51 -4.55 -35.99 25.40
C ASN A 51 -5.37 -36.82 24.40
N LYS A 52 -4.80 -37.18 23.23
CA LYS A 52 -5.48 -37.86 22.11
C LYS A 52 -6.75 -37.15 21.61
N LYS A 53 -6.84 -35.83 21.81
CA LYS A 53 -7.96 -34.98 21.38
C LYS A 53 -7.56 -34.21 20.11
N VAL A 54 -7.54 -34.94 18.99
CA VAL A 54 -7.18 -34.42 17.67
C VAL A 54 -8.44 -33.93 16.93
N PRO A 55 -8.56 -32.63 16.60
CA PRO A 55 -9.61 -32.15 15.70
C PRO A 55 -9.49 -32.71 14.29
N HIS A 56 -10.62 -32.85 13.61
CA HIS A 56 -10.68 -33.24 12.19
C HIS A 56 -10.14 -32.14 11.25
N ALA A 57 -10.03 -30.89 11.71
CA ALA A 57 -9.54 -29.76 10.91
C ALA A 57 -8.75 -28.75 11.73
N PHE A 58 -7.58 -28.38 11.22
CA PHE A 58 -6.68 -27.33 11.71
C PHE A 58 -6.60 -26.20 10.69
N LEU A 59 -6.52 -24.94 11.15
CA LEU A 59 -6.27 -23.77 10.30
C LEU A 59 -5.10 -22.96 10.85
N PHE A 60 -3.95 -23.08 10.19
CA PHE A 60 -2.71 -22.38 10.52
C PHE A 60 -2.65 -21.06 9.77
N THR A 61 -2.65 -19.94 10.51
CA THR A 61 -2.63 -18.60 9.94
C THR A 61 -1.44 -17.79 10.44
N GLY A 62 -0.87 -16.94 9.59
CA GLY A 62 0.27 -16.09 9.94
C GLY A 62 1.11 -15.73 8.72
N THR A 63 2.05 -14.79 8.87
CA THR A 63 2.88 -14.31 7.75
C THR A 63 3.69 -15.43 7.10
N ARG A 64 4.23 -15.18 5.90
CA ARG A 64 5.13 -16.11 5.21
C ARG A 64 6.34 -16.44 6.11
N GLY A 65 6.82 -17.68 5.99
CA GLY A 65 8.06 -18.17 6.64
C GLY A 65 8.06 -18.30 8.17
N THR A 66 6.94 -18.09 8.86
CA THR A 66 6.77 -18.30 10.33
C THR A 66 6.64 -19.78 10.76
N GLY A 67 6.78 -20.73 9.83
CA GLY A 67 6.76 -22.17 10.13
C GLY A 67 5.43 -22.90 9.91
N LYS A 68 4.37 -22.25 9.39
CA LYS A 68 3.05 -22.87 9.13
C LYS A 68 3.14 -24.26 8.47
N THR A 69 3.70 -24.34 7.26
CA THR A 69 3.79 -25.57 6.46
C THR A 69 4.74 -26.60 7.09
N SER A 70 5.77 -26.16 7.81
CA SER A 70 6.63 -27.08 8.58
C SER A 70 5.85 -27.73 9.71
N SER A 71 5.09 -26.94 10.46
CA SER A 71 4.21 -27.41 11.54
C SER A 71 3.12 -28.36 11.02
N ALA A 72 2.61 -28.13 9.80
CA ALA A 72 1.67 -29.04 9.15
C ALA A 72 2.28 -30.43 8.89
N ARG A 73 3.52 -30.48 8.40
CA ARG A 73 4.26 -31.74 8.20
C ARG A 73 4.64 -32.40 9.53
N ILE A 74 5.03 -31.63 10.55
CA ILE A 74 5.32 -32.15 11.90
C ILE A 74 4.06 -32.75 12.52
N LEU A 75 2.89 -32.11 12.36
CA LEU A 75 1.60 -32.64 12.80
C LEU A 75 1.22 -33.92 12.01
N ALA A 76 1.40 -33.94 10.69
CA ALA A 76 1.16 -35.15 9.90
C ALA A 76 2.06 -36.31 10.35
N LYS A 77 3.36 -36.08 10.59
CA LYS A 77 4.27 -37.07 11.21
C LYS A 77 3.76 -37.53 12.59
N SER A 78 3.33 -36.60 13.42
CA SER A 78 2.83 -36.86 14.79
C SER A 78 1.60 -37.77 14.82
N LEU A 79 0.74 -37.67 13.80
CA LEU A 79 -0.46 -38.50 13.63
C LEU A 79 -0.16 -39.86 12.98
N CYS A 80 0.68 -39.87 11.93
CA CYS A 80 0.93 -41.05 11.10
C CYS A 80 2.11 -41.91 11.57
N CYS A 81 2.95 -41.45 12.50
CA CYS A 81 4.04 -42.25 13.07
C CYS A 81 3.53 -43.58 13.66
N GLU A 82 4.31 -44.66 13.50
CA GLU A 82 4.03 -45.98 14.10
C GLU A 82 3.77 -45.88 15.61
N LYS A 83 4.57 -45.06 16.31
CA LYS A 83 4.46 -44.76 17.76
C LYS A 83 3.41 -43.69 18.09
N GLY A 84 2.65 -43.22 17.10
CA GLY A 84 1.67 -42.14 17.23
C GLY A 84 0.26 -42.59 17.64
N PRO A 85 -0.66 -41.65 17.94
CA PRO A 85 -0.43 -40.21 18.00
C PRO A 85 0.56 -39.80 19.09
N THR A 86 1.57 -38.99 18.74
CA THR A 86 2.63 -38.55 19.66
C THR A 86 3.05 -37.12 19.35
N HIS A 87 3.40 -36.34 20.37
CA HIS A 87 4.04 -35.02 20.20
C HIS A 87 5.48 -35.12 19.69
N SER A 88 6.13 -36.28 19.86
CA SER A 88 7.52 -36.56 19.50
C SER A 88 7.59 -37.64 18.40
N PRO A 89 7.38 -37.28 17.12
CA PRO A 89 7.49 -38.22 16.01
C PRO A 89 8.94 -38.73 15.87
N CYS A 90 9.11 -40.04 15.69
CA CYS A 90 10.42 -40.70 15.85
C CYS A 90 11.45 -40.44 14.74
N GLN A 91 11.05 -39.80 13.64
CA GLN A 91 11.84 -39.53 12.42
C GLN A 91 12.37 -40.76 11.64
N THR A 92 12.50 -41.93 12.27
CA THR A 92 13.11 -43.13 11.66
C THR A 92 12.13 -44.10 11.00
N CYS A 93 10.84 -44.09 11.37
CA CYS A 93 9.84 -44.98 10.77
C CYS A 93 9.51 -44.60 9.32
N VAL A 94 8.99 -45.57 8.55
CA VAL A 94 8.64 -45.41 7.12
C VAL A 94 7.71 -44.21 6.90
N HIS A 95 6.68 -44.05 7.74
CA HIS A 95 5.78 -42.91 7.67
C HIS A 95 6.50 -41.57 7.88
N CYS A 96 7.42 -41.48 8.85
CA CYS A 96 8.14 -40.24 9.11
C CYS A 96 9.11 -39.88 7.99
N THR A 97 9.83 -40.86 7.41
CA THR A 97 10.78 -40.60 6.32
C THR A 97 10.04 -40.20 5.04
N GLN A 98 8.99 -40.91 4.66
CA GLN A 98 8.14 -40.58 3.50
C GLN A 98 7.47 -39.20 3.61
N ILE A 99 6.94 -38.81 4.79
CA ILE A 99 6.37 -37.47 5.01
C ILE A 99 7.45 -36.38 4.94
N THR A 100 8.69 -36.68 5.34
CA THR A 100 9.83 -35.75 5.15
C THR A 100 10.12 -35.51 3.67
N ALA A 101 10.00 -36.56 2.86
CA ALA A 101 10.23 -36.54 1.42
C ALA A 101 9.03 -36.01 0.58
N CYS A 102 7.88 -35.73 1.19
CA CYS A 102 6.60 -35.45 0.50
C CYS A 102 6.13 -36.60 -0.42
N ALA A 103 6.41 -37.85 -0.04
CA ALA A 103 6.14 -39.05 -0.84
C ALA A 103 5.43 -40.12 0.00
N HIS A 104 4.31 -39.76 0.63
CA HIS A 104 3.52 -40.63 1.50
C HIS A 104 2.06 -40.67 1.04
N ASP A 105 1.56 -41.84 0.63
CA ASP A 105 0.23 -42.00 0.01
C ASP A 105 -0.93 -41.45 0.88
N ASP A 106 -0.87 -41.69 2.20
CA ASP A 106 -1.88 -41.20 3.14
C ASP A 106 -1.69 -39.74 3.61
N VAL A 107 -0.67 -39.01 3.13
CA VAL A 107 -0.40 -37.61 3.51
C VAL A 107 -0.21 -36.76 2.26
N LEU A 108 -1.31 -36.18 1.80
CA LEU A 108 -1.39 -35.43 0.55
C LEU A 108 -1.20 -33.93 0.82
N GLU A 109 -0.10 -33.37 0.33
CA GLU A 109 0.24 -31.94 0.42
C GLU A 109 -0.07 -31.24 -0.90
N ILE A 110 -1.02 -30.30 -0.86
CA ILE A 110 -1.55 -29.58 -2.01
C ILE A 110 -1.28 -28.08 -1.82
N ASP A 111 -0.60 -27.46 -2.77
CA ASP A 111 -0.49 -26.00 -2.83
C ASP A 111 -1.76 -25.42 -3.46
N GLY A 112 -2.52 -24.63 -2.70
CA GLY A 112 -3.74 -23.96 -3.13
C GLY A 112 -3.51 -22.89 -4.22
N ALA A 113 -2.30 -22.34 -4.36
CA ALA A 113 -1.97 -21.40 -5.43
C ALA A 113 -1.82 -22.09 -6.79
N SER A 114 -1.22 -23.29 -6.81
CA SER A 114 -1.12 -24.13 -8.01
C SER A 114 -2.40 -24.93 -8.30
N ASN A 115 -3.22 -25.21 -7.28
CA ASN A 115 -4.39 -26.11 -7.36
C ASN A 115 -5.71 -25.39 -7.05
N THR A 116 -5.93 -24.21 -7.63
CA THR A 116 -7.13 -23.37 -7.41
C THR A 116 -8.44 -23.98 -7.89
N GLY A 117 -8.37 -24.97 -8.80
CA GLY A 117 -9.48 -25.60 -9.50
C GLY A 117 -10.41 -26.42 -8.60
N ILE A 118 -11.68 -26.50 -8.98
CA ILE A 118 -12.69 -27.25 -8.22
C ILE A 118 -12.47 -28.76 -8.28
N ASP A 119 -11.90 -29.28 -9.37
CA ASP A 119 -11.79 -30.71 -9.64
C ASP A 119 -10.74 -31.40 -8.76
N ASN A 120 -9.58 -30.77 -8.54
CA ASN A 120 -8.56 -31.25 -7.60
C ASN A 120 -9.14 -31.42 -6.17
N ILE A 121 -10.10 -30.56 -5.77
CA ILE A 121 -10.79 -30.66 -4.47
C ILE A 121 -11.98 -31.66 -4.51
N ARG A 122 -12.55 -31.97 -5.68
CA ARG A 122 -13.50 -33.09 -5.85
C ARG A 122 -12.78 -34.43 -5.70
N GLU A 123 -11.61 -34.58 -6.33
CA GLU A 123 -10.73 -35.74 -6.19
C GLU A 123 -10.29 -35.94 -4.74
N LEU A 124 -9.88 -34.86 -4.06
CA LEU A 124 -9.59 -34.85 -2.62
C LEU A 124 -10.77 -35.39 -1.79
N ARG A 125 -11.98 -34.84 -2.00
CA ARG A 125 -13.23 -35.25 -1.32
C ARG A 125 -13.67 -36.69 -1.66
N GLU A 126 -13.15 -37.27 -2.74
CA GLU A 126 -13.37 -38.68 -3.07
C GLU A 126 -12.30 -39.56 -2.42
N ALA A 127 -11.04 -39.11 -2.38
CA ALA A 127 -9.96 -39.73 -1.62
C ALA A 127 -10.23 -39.80 -0.10
N THR A 128 -10.99 -38.85 0.48
CA THR A 128 -11.39 -38.85 1.90
C THR A 128 -12.42 -39.94 2.25
N ARG A 129 -13.09 -40.55 1.26
CA ARG A 129 -14.07 -41.63 1.49
C ARG A 129 -13.42 -42.97 1.81
N PHE A 130 -12.16 -43.14 1.41
CA PHE A 130 -11.39 -44.35 1.62
C PHE A 130 -10.61 -44.25 2.93
N TYR A 131 -10.39 -45.39 3.58
CA TYR A 131 -9.46 -45.50 4.69
C TYR A 131 -8.01 -45.19 4.24
N PRO A 132 -7.08 -44.92 5.17
CA PRO A 132 -5.66 -44.94 4.88
C PRO A 132 -5.21 -46.31 4.37
N ASN A 133 -4.20 -46.33 3.49
CA ASN A 133 -3.54 -47.53 3.01
C ASN A 133 -2.63 -48.15 4.08
N SER A 134 -1.96 -47.31 4.88
CA SER A 134 -0.86 -47.72 5.76
C SER A 134 -0.81 -46.96 7.09
N ALA A 135 -1.12 -45.67 7.08
CA ALA A 135 -1.05 -44.82 8.27
C ALA A 135 -2.30 -44.93 9.17
N ARG A 136 -2.21 -44.39 10.39
CA ARG A 136 -3.36 -44.30 11.33
C ARG A 136 -4.42 -43.29 10.90
N TYR A 137 -4.03 -42.28 10.12
CA TYR A 137 -4.86 -41.17 9.66
C TYR A 137 -4.56 -40.86 8.20
N LYS A 138 -5.55 -40.34 7.47
CA LYS A 138 -5.39 -39.77 6.14
C LYS A 138 -5.36 -38.25 6.27
N VAL A 139 -4.20 -37.65 5.99
CA VAL A 139 -3.94 -36.23 6.28
C VAL A 139 -3.89 -35.44 4.99
N PHE A 140 -4.67 -34.36 4.91
CA PHE A 140 -4.71 -33.45 3.77
C PHE A 140 -4.14 -32.09 4.19
N ILE A 141 -2.93 -31.78 3.75
CA ILE A 141 -2.31 -30.47 3.96
C ILE A 141 -2.66 -29.60 2.75
N ILE A 142 -3.33 -28.46 2.97
CA ILE A 142 -3.62 -27.49 1.92
C ILE A 142 -2.92 -26.17 2.28
N ASP A 143 -1.79 -25.88 1.63
CA ASP A 143 -1.06 -24.62 1.85
C ASP A 143 -1.64 -23.48 1.00
N GLU A 144 -1.47 -22.26 1.50
CA GLU A 144 -2.08 -21.00 1.01
C GLU A 144 -3.55 -21.18 0.53
N VAL A 145 -4.36 -21.85 1.36
CA VAL A 145 -5.76 -22.25 1.08
C VAL A 145 -6.67 -21.09 0.66
N HIS A 146 -6.30 -19.85 0.98
CA HIS A 146 -7.01 -18.64 0.57
C HIS A 146 -7.02 -18.40 -0.96
N MET A 147 -6.15 -19.09 -1.70
CA MET A 147 -6.08 -19.05 -3.17
C MET A 147 -7.12 -19.96 -3.83
N LEU A 148 -7.77 -20.86 -3.08
CA LEU A 148 -8.81 -21.74 -3.64
C LEU A 148 -10.01 -20.95 -4.17
N SER A 149 -10.55 -21.40 -5.29
CA SER A 149 -11.80 -20.85 -5.84
C SER A 149 -12.99 -21.02 -4.88
N THR A 150 -14.00 -20.16 -5.00
CA THR A 150 -15.24 -20.26 -4.20
C THR A 150 -15.96 -21.60 -4.41
N GLY A 151 -15.88 -22.17 -5.62
CA GLY A 151 -16.36 -23.51 -5.93
C GLY A 151 -15.58 -24.61 -5.20
N ALA A 152 -14.25 -24.51 -5.12
CA ALA A 152 -13.40 -25.42 -4.35
C ALA A 152 -13.71 -25.37 -2.84
N PHE A 153 -13.85 -24.16 -2.26
CA PHE A 153 -14.30 -24.02 -0.86
C PHE A 153 -15.65 -24.69 -0.60
N ASN A 154 -16.64 -24.49 -1.49
CA ASN A 154 -17.96 -25.11 -1.36
C ASN A 154 -17.93 -26.64 -1.53
N ALA A 155 -16.98 -27.18 -2.29
CA ALA A 155 -16.77 -28.63 -2.39
C ALA A 155 -16.15 -29.20 -1.09
N LEU A 156 -15.25 -28.45 -0.44
CA LEU A 156 -14.59 -28.82 0.80
C LEU A 156 -15.54 -28.77 2.01
N LEU A 157 -16.45 -27.79 2.08
CA LEU A 157 -17.35 -27.58 3.23
C LEU A 157 -18.09 -28.84 3.68
N LYS A 158 -18.61 -29.66 2.74
CA LYS A 158 -19.33 -30.90 3.09
C LYS A 158 -18.47 -31.88 3.91
N THR A 159 -17.19 -31.98 3.59
CA THR A 159 -16.22 -32.83 4.31
C THR A 159 -15.76 -32.25 5.64
N LEU A 160 -15.92 -30.93 5.83
CA LEU A 160 -15.68 -30.25 7.10
C LEU A 160 -16.95 -30.19 7.99
N GLU A 161 -18.11 -30.50 7.44
CA GLU A 161 -19.38 -30.65 8.17
C GLU A 161 -19.56 -32.09 8.68
N GLU A 162 -19.29 -33.06 7.81
CA GLU A 162 -19.39 -34.50 8.11
C GLU A 162 -18.03 -35.20 7.89
N PRO A 163 -17.00 -34.91 8.71
CA PRO A 163 -15.66 -35.45 8.54
C PRO A 163 -15.60 -36.95 8.90
N PRO A 164 -15.03 -37.81 8.04
CA PRO A 164 -14.72 -39.19 8.40
C PRO A 164 -13.71 -39.24 9.56
N PRO A 165 -13.90 -40.10 10.58
CA PRO A 165 -13.12 -40.06 11.83
C PRO A 165 -11.61 -40.33 11.66
N GLN A 166 -11.23 -40.97 10.55
CA GLN A 166 -9.84 -41.26 10.17
C GLN A 166 -9.19 -40.17 9.29
N VAL A 167 -9.88 -39.07 8.99
CA VAL A 167 -9.41 -37.98 8.12
C VAL A 167 -9.07 -36.73 8.95
N VAL A 168 -7.92 -36.10 8.64
CA VAL A 168 -7.51 -34.82 9.25
C VAL A 168 -7.10 -33.81 8.18
N PHE A 169 -7.74 -32.64 8.19
CA PHE A 169 -7.37 -31.49 7.35
C PHE A 169 -6.41 -30.57 8.09
N ILE A 170 -5.36 -30.12 7.42
CA ILE A 170 -4.45 -29.08 7.91
C ILE A 170 -4.36 -27.98 6.85
N LEU A 171 -5.18 -26.96 7.02
CA LEU A 171 -5.23 -25.81 6.14
C LEU A 171 -4.20 -24.76 6.60
N ALA A 172 -3.43 -24.19 5.69
CA ALA A 172 -2.50 -23.10 6.00
C ALA A 172 -2.79 -21.86 5.13
N THR A 173 -2.60 -20.66 5.70
CA THR A 173 -2.82 -19.38 4.99
C THR A 173 -1.95 -18.24 5.52
N THR A 174 -1.53 -17.34 4.63
CA THR A 174 -1.08 -15.99 4.97
C THR A 174 -2.23 -15.03 5.26
N GLU A 175 -3.40 -15.24 4.66
CA GLU A 175 -4.53 -14.32 4.69
C GLU A 175 -5.79 -14.97 5.27
N LEU A 176 -5.97 -14.89 6.59
CA LEU A 176 -7.17 -15.43 7.28
C LEU A 176 -8.48 -14.79 6.81
N HIS A 177 -8.45 -13.53 6.38
CA HIS A 177 -9.65 -12.76 6.05
C HIS A 177 -10.27 -13.18 4.70
N LYS A 178 -9.47 -13.74 3.78
CA LYS A 178 -9.93 -14.33 2.53
C LYS A 178 -10.57 -15.71 2.71
N VAL A 179 -10.25 -16.43 3.79
CA VAL A 179 -10.84 -17.75 4.07
C VAL A 179 -12.29 -17.59 4.57
N PRO A 180 -13.29 -18.23 3.92
CA PRO A 180 -14.69 -18.09 4.30
C PRO A 180 -14.96 -18.40 5.77
N ILE A 181 -15.83 -17.61 6.41
CA ILE A 181 -16.16 -17.77 7.84
C ILE A 181 -16.79 -19.15 8.15
N THR A 182 -17.46 -19.75 7.17
CA THR A 182 -18.01 -21.12 7.22
C THR A 182 -16.92 -22.18 7.36
N VAL A 183 -15.76 -22.02 6.71
CA VAL A 183 -14.60 -22.89 6.88
C VAL A 183 -13.96 -22.61 8.25
N ARG A 184 -13.73 -21.33 8.56
CA ARG A 184 -13.09 -20.89 9.82
C ARG A 184 -13.82 -21.38 11.07
N SER A 185 -15.16 -21.47 11.05
CA SER A 185 -15.94 -21.95 12.21
C SER A 185 -15.90 -23.47 12.42
N ARG A 186 -15.31 -24.23 11.49
CA ARG A 186 -15.16 -25.70 11.55
C ARG A 186 -13.72 -26.14 11.85
N CYS A 187 -12.75 -25.21 11.82
CA CYS A 187 -11.33 -25.52 12.04
C CYS A 187 -10.83 -25.00 13.41
N MET A 188 -9.94 -25.76 14.05
CA MET A 188 -9.16 -25.24 15.18
C MET A 188 -8.09 -24.28 14.65
N ILE A 189 -8.21 -22.99 14.98
CA ILE A 189 -7.33 -21.94 14.41
C ILE A 189 -6.09 -21.73 15.28
N PHE A 190 -4.91 -21.78 14.67
CA PHE A 190 -3.62 -21.45 15.32
C PHE A 190 -2.96 -20.27 14.61
N SER A 191 -2.60 -19.24 15.38
CA SER A 191 -2.00 -18.01 14.88
C SER A 191 -0.48 -18.01 15.11
N PHE A 192 0.27 -18.15 14.02
CA PHE A 192 1.71 -18.07 13.97
C PHE A 192 2.15 -16.60 13.98
N LYS A 193 2.90 -16.22 15.01
CA LYS A 193 3.36 -14.84 15.23
C LYS A 193 4.56 -14.55 14.32
N LYS A 194 4.84 -13.27 14.07
CA LYS A 194 6.17 -12.87 13.59
C LYS A 194 7.20 -13.22 14.66
N ILE A 195 8.33 -13.78 14.25
CA ILE A 195 9.42 -14.15 15.17
C ILE A 195 10.22 -12.87 15.48
N ASP A 196 10.63 -12.69 16.73
CA ASP A 196 11.44 -11.55 17.16
C ASP A 196 12.85 -11.60 16.50
N PRO A 197 13.37 -10.51 15.91
CA PRO A 197 14.71 -10.50 15.32
C PRO A 197 15.83 -10.93 16.26
N ALA A 198 15.70 -10.74 17.58
CA ALA A 198 16.68 -11.27 18.54
C ALA A 198 16.72 -12.80 18.54
N VAL A 199 15.54 -13.45 18.50
CA VAL A 199 15.40 -14.91 18.45
C VAL A 199 15.83 -15.46 17.08
N ILE A 200 15.57 -14.73 16.00
CA ILE A 200 16.15 -15.06 14.67
C ILE A 200 17.67 -15.01 14.74
N THR A 201 18.25 -13.92 15.28
CA THR A 201 19.70 -13.73 15.40
C THR A 201 20.35 -14.89 16.17
N GLU A 202 19.80 -15.28 17.32
CA GLU A 202 20.27 -16.42 18.12
C GLU A 202 20.22 -17.74 17.32
N HIS A 203 19.14 -17.98 16.58
CA HIS A 203 19.02 -19.17 15.73
C HIS A 203 20.05 -19.20 14.59
N LEU A 204 20.31 -18.06 13.94
CA LEU A 204 21.34 -17.94 12.89
C LEU A 204 22.75 -18.22 13.44
N LYS A 205 23.10 -17.70 14.64
CA LYS A 205 24.34 -18.07 15.35
C LYS A 205 24.44 -19.58 15.57
N GLY A 206 23.36 -20.18 16.08
CA GLY A 206 23.26 -21.62 16.35
C GLY A 206 23.33 -22.52 15.10
N ILE A 207 23.19 -21.95 13.90
CA ILE A 207 23.46 -22.61 12.63
C ILE A 207 24.92 -22.41 12.22
N LEU A 208 25.43 -21.17 12.20
CA LEU A 208 26.80 -20.87 11.76
C LEU A 208 27.87 -21.58 12.60
N HIS A 209 27.63 -21.73 13.91
CA HIS A 209 28.49 -22.56 14.78
C HIS A 209 28.50 -24.06 14.42
N LYS A 210 27.48 -24.58 13.74
CA LYS A 210 27.45 -25.98 13.23
C LYS A 210 28.12 -26.12 11.87
N GLU A 211 28.03 -25.07 11.04
CA GLU A 211 28.74 -24.99 9.75
C GLU A 211 30.23 -24.61 9.92
N ASN A 212 30.66 -24.21 11.13
CA ASN A 212 32.00 -23.71 11.48
C ASN A 212 32.39 -22.38 10.80
N ILE A 213 31.40 -21.58 10.40
CA ILE A 213 31.60 -20.28 9.75
C ILE A 213 31.73 -19.17 10.80
N GLN A 214 32.72 -18.28 10.65
CA GLN A 214 32.90 -17.12 11.53
C GLN A 214 32.02 -15.94 11.09
N PHE A 215 31.59 -15.10 12.03
CA PHE A 215 30.63 -14.02 11.75
C PHE A 215 30.79 -12.83 12.71
N GLU A 216 30.34 -11.66 12.25
CA GLU A 216 30.12 -10.48 13.10
C GLU A 216 28.70 -10.44 13.66
N ASP A 217 28.57 -10.02 14.92
CA ASP A 217 27.29 -9.99 15.63
C ASP A 217 26.29 -8.97 15.03
N ASP A 218 26.79 -7.87 14.46
CA ASP A 218 25.95 -6.84 13.83
C ASP A 218 25.44 -7.28 12.45
N ALA A 219 26.24 -8.01 11.67
CA ALA A 219 25.82 -8.62 10.40
C ALA A 219 24.56 -9.49 10.57
N LEU A 220 24.53 -10.36 11.59
CA LEU A 220 23.38 -11.22 11.84
C LEU A 220 22.11 -10.45 12.27
N LYS A 221 22.27 -9.32 12.99
CA LYS A 221 21.15 -8.43 13.32
C LYS A 221 20.57 -7.79 12.06
N MET A 222 21.40 -7.41 11.09
CA MET A 222 20.94 -6.87 9.81
C MET A 222 20.15 -7.90 9.00
N ILE A 223 20.61 -9.15 8.93
CA ILE A 223 19.87 -10.26 8.30
C ILE A 223 18.51 -10.48 9.00
N ALA A 224 18.50 -10.48 10.34
CA ALA A 224 17.28 -10.66 11.12
C ALA A 224 16.29 -9.47 11.00
N ARG A 225 16.80 -8.24 10.84
CA ARG A 225 16.02 -7.03 10.55
C ARG A 225 15.34 -7.14 9.19
N GLU A 226 16.10 -7.40 8.13
CA GLU A 226 15.58 -7.43 6.76
C GLU A 226 14.62 -8.62 6.52
N ALA A 227 14.83 -9.74 7.21
CA ALA A 227 13.89 -10.86 7.20
C ALA A 227 12.49 -10.55 7.78
N LYS A 228 12.29 -9.37 8.41
CA LYS A 228 10.97 -8.81 8.78
C LYS A 228 10.08 -9.77 9.59
N GLY A 229 10.69 -10.69 10.35
CA GLY A 229 10.04 -11.70 11.20
C GLY A 229 9.80 -13.08 10.57
N SER A 230 10.42 -13.37 9.42
CA SER A 230 10.30 -14.63 8.65
C SER A 230 11.58 -15.47 8.71
N LEU A 231 11.53 -16.65 9.35
CA LEU A 231 12.70 -17.52 9.48
C LEU A 231 13.17 -18.11 8.14
N ARG A 232 12.22 -18.44 7.25
CA ARG A 232 12.55 -18.93 5.90
C ARG A 232 13.39 -17.91 5.14
N ASP A 233 12.97 -16.65 5.19
CA ASP A 233 13.60 -15.60 4.39
C ASP A 233 14.93 -15.17 5.05
N SER A 234 15.07 -15.14 6.39
CA SER A 234 16.39 -14.97 7.05
C SER A 234 17.40 -16.06 6.71
N LEU A 235 16.96 -17.32 6.58
CA LEU A 235 17.84 -18.43 6.19
C LEU A 235 18.27 -18.32 4.73
N SER A 236 17.40 -17.80 3.87
CA SER A 236 17.69 -17.58 2.44
C SER A 236 18.68 -16.43 2.24
N LEU A 237 18.51 -15.34 2.99
CA LEU A 237 19.45 -14.21 3.01
C LEU A 237 20.81 -14.61 3.61
N LEU A 238 20.84 -15.39 4.69
CA LEU A 238 22.09 -15.88 5.27
C LEU A 238 22.87 -16.76 4.27
N GLU A 239 22.17 -17.65 3.56
CA GLU A 239 22.78 -18.52 2.55
C GLU A 239 23.37 -17.72 1.37
N GLN A 240 22.67 -16.69 0.90
CA GLN A 240 23.18 -15.75 -0.11
C GLN A 240 24.45 -15.04 0.37
N ILE A 241 24.50 -14.61 1.64
CA ILE A 241 25.69 -13.93 2.21
C ILE A 241 26.85 -14.90 2.41
N ILE A 242 26.60 -16.15 2.83
CA ILE A 242 27.62 -17.21 2.93
C ILE A 242 28.30 -17.43 1.57
N ALA A 243 27.51 -17.47 0.48
CA ALA A 243 28.02 -17.61 -0.88
C ALA A 243 28.82 -16.39 -1.38
N ILE A 244 28.52 -15.18 -0.88
CA ILE A 244 29.27 -13.94 -1.17
C ILE A 244 30.57 -13.83 -0.35
N CYS A 245 30.68 -14.57 0.76
CA CYS A 245 31.82 -14.54 1.68
C CYS A 245 32.73 -15.79 1.55
N ASP A 246 32.63 -16.54 0.45
CA ASP A 246 33.38 -17.78 0.18
C ASP A 246 33.37 -18.79 1.34
N HIS A 247 32.26 -18.85 2.10
CA HIS A 247 32.09 -19.67 3.32
C HIS A 247 33.12 -19.39 4.45
N THR A 248 33.86 -18.28 4.43
CA THR A 248 34.94 -18.01 5.40
C THR A 248 34.49 -17.18 6.62
N PHE A 249 34.20 -15.89 6.40
CA PHE A 249 33.90 -14.92 7.44
C PHE A 249 32.80 -13.96 6.99
N ILE A 250 31.72 -13.86 7.77
CA ILE A 250 30.59 -12.97 7.49
C ILE A 250 30.82 -11.61 8.17
N SER A 251 31.35 -10.64 7.42
CA SER A 251 31.48 -9.25 7.88
C SER A 251 30.21 -8.43 7.68
N THR A 252 30.06 -7.36 8.46
CA THR A 252 28.98 -6.37 8.33
C THR A 252 29.05 -5.64 7.00
N GLU A 253 30.24 -5.38 6.46
CA GLU A 253 30.40 -4.73 5.14
C GLU A 253 29.99 -5.63 3.97
N GLN A 254 30.39 -6.90 3.96
CA GLN A 254 29.94 -7.85 2.94
C GLN A 254 28.43 -8.09 3.05
N THR A 255 27.90 -8.12 4.27
CA THR A 255 26.45 -8.22 4.52
C THR A 255 25.69 -7.01 3.95
N LYS A 256 26.16 -5.77 4.18
CA LYS A 256 25.59 -4.56 3.56
C LYS A 256 25.55 -4.64 2.03
N LYS A 257 26.67 -5.05 1.42
CA LYS A 257 26.81 -5.16 -0.04
C LYS A 257 25.92 -6.27 -0.60
N GLY A 258 25.89 -7.44 0.04
CA GLY A 258 25.14 -8.62 -0.40
C GLY A 258 23.63 -8.56 -0.17
N LEU A 259 23.16 -7.78 0.80
CA LEU A 259 21.73 -7.44 1.01
C LEU A 259 21.25 -6.28 0.10
N CYS A 260 22.10 -5.77 -0.80
CA CYS A 260 21.81 -4.62 -1.67
C CYS A 260 21.39 -3.34 -0.91
N LEU A 261 21.87 -3.14 0.32
CA LEU A 261 21.50 -2.02 1.20
C LEU A 261 22.11 -0.66 0.79
N GLN A 262 22.56 -0.54 -0.47
CA GLN A 262 22.88 0.74 -1.12
C GLN A 262 21.68 1.69 -1.05
N GLY A 263 20.44 1.16 -1.08
CA GLY A 263 19.22 1.92 -0.83
C GLY A 263 19.04 2.43 0.61
N GLU A 264 19.61 1.76 1.63
CA GLU A 264 19.66 2.34 2.99
C GLU A 264 20.67 3.49 3.05
N GLU A 265 21.86 3.33 2.47
CA GLU A 265 22.92 4.35 2.50
C GLU A 265 22.54 5.61 1.68
N ILE A 266 21.83 5.44 0.55
CA ILE A 266 21.26 6.58 -0.18
C ILE A 266 20.08 7.19 0.60
N ALA A 267 19.21 6.40 1.25
CA ALA A 267 18.15 6.95 2.11
C ALA A 267 18.70 7.74 3.30
N GLU A 268 19.78 7.30 3.94
CA GLU A 268 20.47 8.06 5.00
C GLU A 268 21.04 9.38 4.48
N ARG A 269 21.63 9.39 3.27
CA ARG A 269 22.12 10.61 2.63
C ARG A 269 20.97 11.55 2.23
N ILE A 270 19.85 11.04 1.72
CA ILE A 270 18.66 11.85 1.39
C ILE A 270 18.05 12.44 2.67
N PHE A 271 17.91 11.64 3.72
CA PHE A 271 17.47 12.09 5.04
C PHE A 271 18.37 13.21 5.59
N SER A 272 19.70 13.06 5.48
CA SER A 272 20.66 14.09 5.85
C SER A 272 20.48 15.35 5.00
N ALA A 273 20.37 15.23 3.68
CA ALA A 273 20.19 16.34 2.75
C ALA A 273 18.92 17.15 3.05
N ILE A 274 17.80 16.48 3.35
CA ILE A 274 16.56 17.12 3.81
C ILE A 274 16.77 17.84 5.16
N CYS A 275 17.50 17.22 6.10
CA CYS A 275 17.86 17.83 7.39
C CYS A 275 18.89 18.97 7.28
N THR A 276 19.54 19.16 6.13
CA THR A 276 20.41 20.31 5.82
C THR A 276 19.80 21.27 4.80
N GLN A 277 18.57 21.01 4.34
CA GLN A 277 17.86 21.79 3.32
C GLN A 277 18.60 21.87 1.96
N ASP A 278 19.42 20.86 1.64
CA ASP A 278 20.18 20.79 0.39
C ASP A 278 19.37 20.05 -0.69
N ILE A 279 18.61 20.83 -1.47
CA ILE A 279 17.81 20.32 -2.59
C ILE A 279 18.71 19.72 -3.68
N GLY A 280 19.87 20.31 -3.95
CA GLY A 280 20.79 19.86 -5.01
C GLY A 280 21.30 18.45 -4.71
N GLN A 281 21.86 18.26 -3.52
CA GLN A 281 22.31 16.95 -3.06
C GLN A 281 21.16 15.93 -3.02
N ALA A 282 19.96 16.32 -2.59
CA ALA A 282 18.82 15.41 -2.52
C ALA A 282 18.36 14.91 -3.89
N LEU A 283 18.41 15.76 -4.93
CA LEU A 283 18.08 15.38 -6.31
C LEU A 283 19.21 14.56 -6.98
N GLU A 284 20.48 14.91 -6.76
CA GLU A 284 21.64 14.10 -7.20
C GLU A 284 21.59 12.67 -6.65
N LEU A 285 21.12 12.51 -5.40
CA LEU A 285 20.94 11.20 -4.75
C LEU A 285 19.81 10.36 -5.37
N LEU A 286 18.72 10.99 -5.80
CA LEU A 286 17.66 10.29 -6.55
C LEU A 286 18.17 9.83 -7.92
N GLN A 287 18.92 10.66 -8.63
CA GLN A 287 19.54 10.28 -9.90
C GLN A 287 20.60 9.17 -9.71
N GLN A 288 21.34 9.19 -8.60
CA GLN A 288 22.24 8.09 -8.22
C GLN A 288 21.46 6.78 -7.99
N ALA A 289 20.27 6.82 -7.38
CA ALA A 289 19.45 5.64 -7.16
C ALA A 289 18.83 5.08 -8.45
N ASP A 290 18.33 5.95 -9.32
CA ASP A 290 17.74 5.57 -10.62
C ASP A 290 18.80 4.95 -11.55
N THR A 291 19.99 5.57 -11.65
CA THR A 291 21.12 5.00 -12.41
C THR A 291 21.67 3.71 -11.81
N ALA A 292 21.52 3.49 -10.50
CA ALA A 292 21.77 2.20 -9.85
C ALA A 292 20.62 1.19 -9.99
N SER A 293 19.54 1.53 -10.70
CA SER A 293 18.34 0.70 -10.89
C SER A 293 17.65 0.26 -9.59
N LEU A 294 17.70 1.11 -8.56
CA LEU A 294 17.01 0.87 -7.29
C LEU A 294 15.51 1.21 -7.40
N ASP A 295 14.66 0.48 -6.68
CA ASP A 295 13.25 0.85 -6.56
C ASP A 295 13.09 2.14 -5.75
N ILE A 296 12.72 3.23 -6.44
CA ILE A 296 12.46 4.55 -5.87
C ILE A 296 11.32 4.51 -4.83
N ALA A 297 10.34 3.61 -4.96
CA ALA A 297 9.27 3.49 -3.96
C ALA A 297 9.81 2.94 -2.62
N THR A 298 10.61 1.87 -2.67
CA THR A 298 11.32 1.33 -1.50
C THR A 298 12.33 2.33 -0.92
N LEU A 299 13.03 3.09 -1.76
CA LEU A 299 13.95 4.15 -1.30
C LEU A 299 13.22 5.24 -0.49
N ILE A 300 12.06 5.69 -0.96
CA ILE A 300 11.22 6.67 -0.28
C ILE A 300 10.57 6.09 0.99
N GLU A 301 10.16 4.81 0.99
CA GLU A 301 9.70 4.14 2.22
C GLU A 301 10.82 4.06 3.27
N ASN A 302 12.03 3.65 2.88
CA ASN A 302 13.19 3.60 3.78
C ASN A 302 13.51 5.00 4.35
N THR A 303 13.52 6.02 3.49
CA THR A 303 13.70 7.43 3.90
C THR A 303 12.63 7.85 4.91
N ALA A 304 11.36 7.48 4.70
CA ALA A 304 10.28 7.74 5.64
C ALA A 304 10.50 7.04 7.01
N GLN A 305 11.02 5.81 7.02
CA GLN A 305 11.35 5.12 8.28
C GLN A 305 12.43 5.85 9.09
N LEU A 306 13.40 6.52 8.44
CA LEU A 306 14.40 7.35 9.13
C LEU A 306 13.76 8.56 9.83
N PHE A 307 12.77 9.22 9.19
CA PHE A 307 11.98 10.29 9.84
C PHE A 307 11.14 9.76 11.01
N ARG A 308 10.48 8.61 10.86
CA ARG A 308 9.74 7.96 11.97
C ARG A 308 10.67 7.59 13.14
N ASN A 309 11.83 7.00 12.86
CA ASN A 309 12.80 6.63 13.88
C ASN A 309 13.36 7.87 14.59
N SER A 310 13.68 8.94 13.86
CA SER A 310 14.09 10.24 14.38
C SER A 310 13.05 10.87 15.31
N MET A 311 11.77 10.83 14.92
CA MET A 311 10.64 11.27 15.74
C MET A 311 10.57 10.48 17.06
N LEU A 312 10.77 9.16 17.02
CA LEU A 312 10.79 8.31 18.22
C LEU A 312 11.98 8.62 19.14
N ILE A 313 13.19 8.82 18.58
CA ILE A 313 14.39 9.21 19.33
C ILE A 313 14.14 10.49 20.15
N LYS A 314 13.65 11.56 19.51
CA LYS A 314 13.36 12.85 20.19
C LYS A 314 12.15 12.80 21.14
N SER A 315 11.21 11.87 20.93
CA SER A 315 10.01 11.76 21.76
C SER A 315 10.20 10.91 23.03
N LEU A 316 11.09 9.91 23.00
CA LEU A 316 11.26 8.96 24.10
C LEU A 316 12.39 9.32 25.06
N ASN A 317 13.46 9.97 24.59
CA ASN A 317 14.68 10.32 25.36
C ASN A 317 15.37 9.15 26.10
N ASP A 318 14.99 7.91 25.79
CA ASP A 318 15.48 6.66 26.37
C ASP A 318 16.15 5.84 25.25
N LYS A 319 17.48 5.65 25.34
CA LYS A 319 18.27 5.00 24.28
C LYS A 319 17.93 3.52 24.13
N GLU A 320 17.80 2.78 25.23
CA GLU A 320 17.54 1.33 25.21
C GLU A 320 16.13 1.03 24.70
N ARG A 321 15.12 1.75 25.22
CA ARG A 321 13.74 1.59 24.78
C ARG A 321 13.54 2.02 23.33
N THR A 322 14.24 3.06 22.88
CA THR A 322 14.18 3.46 21.47
C THR A 322 14.81 2.41 20.57
N ILE A 323 16.03 1.95 20.86
CA ILE A 323 16.71 0.88 20.10
C ILE A 323 15.82 -0.37 19.99
N ARG A 324 15.16 -0.76 21.08
CA ARG A 324 14.21 -1.90 21.07
C ARG A 324 12.98 -1.69 20.19
N LEU A 325 12.51 -0.44 20.04
CA LEU A 325 11.31 -0.09 19.24
C LEU A 325 11.61 0.22 17.77
N THR A 326 12.82 0.68 17.46
CA THR A 326 13.26 1.00 16.09
C THR A 326 14.07 -0.11 15.43
N GLN A 327 14.61 -1.06 16.21
CA GLN A 327 15.49 -2.15 15.76
C GLN A 327 16.78 -1.64 15.07
N LEU A 328 17.22 -0.44 15.47
CA LEU A 328 18.48 0.17 15.02
C LEU A 328 19.69 -0.41 15.75
N LEU A 329 20.82 -0.47 15.05
CA LEU A 329 22.13 -0.67 15.63
C LEU A 329 22.53 0.56 16.48
N PRO A 330 23.35 0.40 17.54
CA PRO A 330 23.74 1.53 18.39
C PRO A 330 24.41 2.69 17.63
N LYS A 331 25.18 2.38 16.58
CA LYS A 331 25.82 3.37 15.69
C LYS A 331 24.81 4.17 14.87
N GLU A 332 23.79 3.51 14.32
CA GLU A 332 22.70 4.15 13.56
C GLU A 332 21.91 5.11 14.45
N TYR A 333 21.59 4.70 15.69
CA TYR A 333 20.91 5.54 16.68
C TYR A 333 21.65 6.87 16.94
N ASP A 334 22.98 6.82 17.17
CA ASP A 334 23.75 8.02 17.49
C ASP A 334 23.90 8.96 16.27
N SER A 335 24.03 8.40 15.06
CA SER A 335 24.02 9.16 13.79
C SER A 335 22.67 9.85 13.52
N LEU A 336 21.58 9.09 13.64
CA LEU A 336 20.22 9.60 13.48
C LEU A 336 19.91 10.70 14.50
N LYS A 337 20.32 10.52 15.77
CA LYS A 337 20.13 11.55 16.80
C LYS A 337 20.81 12.87 16.43
N MET A 338 22.10 12.84 16.11
CA MET A 338 22.87 14.06 15.77
C MET A 338 22.28 14.82 14.58
N THR A 339 21.65 14.09 13.65
CA THR A 339 21.04 14.66 12.44
C THR A 339 19.62 15.18 12.72
N ALA A 340 18.82 14.41 13.44
CA ALA A 340 17.45 14.74 13.82
C ALA A 340 17.34 15.93 14.79
N ASP A 341 18.40 16.24 15.56
CA ASP A 341 18.41 17.36 16.50
C ASP A 341 18.08 18.71 15.82
N LYS A 342 18.35 18.85 14.51
CA LYS A 342 18.04 20.04 13.68
C LYS A 342 16.56 20.31 13.41
N LEU A 343 15.68 19.30 13.45
CA LEU A 343 14.26 19.43 13.04
C LEU A 343 13.29 19.36 14.22
N SER A 344 12.16 20.08 14.15
CA SER A 344 11.10 19.98 15.17
C SER A 344 10.38 18.62 15.09
N ILE A 345 9.78 18.17 16.20
CA ILE A 345 8.99 16.93 16.23
C ILE A 345 7.76 17.04 15.30
N ALA A 346 7.22 18.24 15.09
CA ALA A 346 6.14 18.48 14.14
C ALA A 346 6.60 18.26 12.69
N SER A 347 7.72 18.88 12.31
CA SER A 347 8.32 18.76 10.97
C SER A 347 8.67 17.31 10.63
N LEU A 348 9.28 16.58 11.59
CA LEU A 348 9.56 15.14 11.45
C LEU A 348 8.28 14.30 11.23
N SER A 349 7.18 14.63 11.93
CA SER A 349 5.90 13.92 11.79
C SER A 349 5.20 14.22 10.46
N GLU A 350 5.31 15.45 9.96
CA GLU A 350 4.70 15.85 8.68
C GLU A 350 5.47 15.29 7.48
N ILE A 351 6.81 15.40 7.47
CA ILE A 351 7.66 14.81 6.43
C ILE A 351 7.48 13.29 6.37
N PHE A 352 7.42 12.61 7.53
CA PHE A 352 7.11 11.18 7.59
C PHE A 352 5.77 10.85 6.92
N ARG A 353 4.71 11.64 7.17
CA ARG A 353 3.40 11.43 6.55
C ARG A 353 3.45 11.63 5.05
N LEU A 354 4.06 12.73 4.57
CA LEU A 354 4.13 13.07 3.15
C LEU A 354 4.79 11.94 2.34
N LEU A 355 5.98 11.50 2.77
CA LEU A 355 6.70 10.38 2.17
C LEU A 355 5.88 9.08 2.25
N SER A 356 5.26 8.78 3.40
CA SER A 356 4.48 7.54 3.59
C SER A 356 3.19 7.47 2.76
N SER A 357 2.56 8.61 2.44
CA SER A 357 1.42 8.65 1.53
C SER A 357 1.84 8.35 0.09
N SER A 358 2.95 8.94 -0.35
CA SER A 358 3.32 9.00 -1.77
C SER A 358 4.04 7.76 -2.31
N VAL A 359 4.59 6.88 -1.45
CA VAL A 359 5.10 5.54 -1.86
C VAL A 359 4.10 4.81 -2.76
N LYS A 360 2.79 4.90 -2.47
CA LYS A 360 1.71 4.26 -3.26
C LYS A 360 1.41 4.94 -4.60
N GLU A 361 1.84 6.18 -4.77
CA GLU A 361 1.65 6.97 -5.99
C GLU A 361 2.86 6.78 -6.90
N ILE A 362 4.07 6.84 -6.34
CA ILE A 362 5.33 6.45 -6.99
C ILE A 362 5.23 5.01 -7.55
N ALA A 363 4.86 4.03 -6.71
CA ALA A 363 4.76 2.62 -7.10
C ALA A 363 3.63 2.28 -8.10
N ARG A 364 2.82 3.28 -8.51
CA ARG A 364 1.78 3.16 -9.55
C ARG A 364 2.05 4.03 -10.77
N SER A 365 3.09 4.85 -10.73
CA SER A 365 3.40 5.86 -11.73
C SER A 365 4.51 5.37 -12.66
N ASN A 366 4.31 5.51 -13.97
CA ASN A 366 5.36 5.28 -14.96
C ASN A 366 6.47 6.36 -14.90
N ALA A 367 6.32 7.38 -14.05
CA ALA A 367 7.26 8.47 -13.83
C ALA A 367 7.66 8.58 -12.36
N GLY A 368 7.94 7.44 -11.70
CA GLY A 368 8.22 7.36 -10.26
C GLY A 368 9.34 8.29 -9.77
N LEU A 369 10.40 8.48 -10.56
CA LEU A 369 11.50 9.42 -10.26
C LEU A 369 10.99 10.87 -10.14
N ALA A 370 10.30 11.38 -11.16
CA ALA A 370 9.79 12.75 -11.17
C ALA A 370 8.80 13.04 -10.03
N TRP A 371 8.02 12.03 -9.61
CA TRP A 371 7.22 12.13 -8.39
C TRP A 371 8.12 12.29 -7.15
N ALA A 372 9.13 11.43 -6.97
CA ALA A 372 10.05 11.50 -5.84
C ALA A 372 10.80 12.83 -5.75
N GLU A 373 11.24 13.40 -6.89
CA GLU A 373 11.87 14.73 -6.98
C GLU A 373 10.97 15.85 -6.44
N ILE A 374 9.70 15.87 -6.87
CA ILE A 374 8.69 16.81 -6.39
C ILE A 374 8.48 16.62 -4.87
N ILE A 375 8.26 15.38 -4.43
CA ILE A 375 7.96 15.06 -3.02
C ILE A 375 9.12 15.45 -2.09
N ILE A 376 10.37 15.24 -2.50
CA ILE A 376 11.56 15.61 -1.69
C ILE A 376 11.75 17.13 -1.65
N THR A 377 11.48 17.83 -2.76
CA THR A 377 11.42 19.30 -2.77
C THR A 377 10.35 19.82 -1.80
N ASP A 378 9.16 19.21 -1.82
CA ASP A 378 8.03 19.50 -0.91
C ASP A 378 8.36 19.16 0.56
N CYS A 379 9.21 18.16 0.83
CA CYS A 379 9.70 17.85 2.17
C CYS A 379 10.66 18.92 2.68
N ILE A 380 11.57 19.42 1.83
CA ILE A 380 12.54 20.47 2.19
C ILE A 380 11.83 21.80 2.46
N ALA A 381 10.84 22.17 1.64
CA ALA A 381 9.99 23.33 1.91
C ALA A 381 9.23 23.20 3.25
N ARG A 382 8.78 22.00 3.64
CA ARG A 382 8.15 21.75 4.94
C ARG A 382 9.14 21.67 6.11
N ALA A 383 10.43 21.46 5.86
CA ALA A 383 11.45 21.53 6.92
C ALA A 383 11.60 22.96 7.49
N GLU A 384 11.14 24.00 6.78
CA GLU A 384 11.07 25.38 7.29
C GLU A 384 9.97 25.61 8.35
N TRP A 385 9.03 24.68 8.54
CA TRP A 385 7.93 24.87 9.48
C TRP A 385 8.40 24.70 10.93
N LEU A 386 8.71 25.83 11.59
CA LEU A 386 8.74 25.91 13.05
C LEU A 386 7.35 25.59 13.61
N SER A 387 7.29 24.79 14.67
CA SER A 387 6.02 24.51 15.33
C SER A 387 5.44 25.76 15.97
N ALA A 388 4.11 25.81 16.16
CA ALA A 388 3.46 26.90 16.88
C ALA A 388 4.02 27.09 18.32
N ALA A 389 4.60 26.06 18.92
CA ALA A 389 5.28 26.15 20.22
C ALA A 389 6.64 26.87 20.13
N GLU A 390 7.40 26.66 19.06
CA GLU A 390 8.67 27.35 18.79
C GLU A 390 8.44 28.80 18.32
N ILE A 391 7.39 29.05 17.52
CA ILE A 391 6.96 30.41 17.18
C ILE A 391 6.53 31.16 18.46
N MET A 392 5.78 30.50 19.36
CA MET A 392 5.39 31.07 20.65
C MET A 392 6.56 31.25 21.62
N SER A 393 7.62 30.42 21.57
CA SER A 393 8.82 30.63 22.38
C SER A 393 9.65 31.80 21.84
N LEU A 394 9.82 31.89 20.51
CA LEU A 394 10.46 33.01 19.83
C LEU A 394 9.74 34.33 20.11
N MET A 395 8.40 34.37 20.04
CA MET A 395 7.60 35.54 20.42
C MET A 395 7.74 35.91 21.90
N ARG A 396 7.89 34.93 22.81
CA ARG A 396 8.15 35.19 24.24
C ARG A 396 9.57 35.72 24.49
N SER A 397 10.57 35.29 23.72
CA SER A 397 11.93 35.87 23.75
C SER A 397 12.06 37.19 22.99
N GLY A 398 11.12 37.50 22.08
CA GLY A 398 11.13 38.71 21.25
C GLY A 398 10.82 40.02 21.99
N GLY A 399 10.62 39.97 23.31
CA GLY A 399 10.35 41.10 24.19
C GLY A 399 11.54 42.03 24.46
N GLY A 400 12.20 42.53 23.41
CA GLY A 400 13.18 43.62 23.52
C GLY A 400 14.63 43.25 23.22
N GLN A 401 14.93 42.92 21.95
CA GLN A 401 16.21 43.28 21.34
C GLN A 401 16.09 43.41 19.82
N SER A 402 16.94 44.25 19.22
CA SER A 402 16.90 44.58 17.78
C SER A 402 17.21 43.35 16.91
N ALA A 403 16.55 43.28 15.74
CA ALA A 403 16.70 42.17 14.80
C ALA A 403 18.17 41.91 14.40
N PRO A 404 18.57 40.64 14.18
CA PRO A 404 19.88 40.33 13.61
C PRO A 404 20.01 40.94 12.21
N PRO A 405 21.17 41.50 11.83
CA PRO A 405 21.39 41.96 10.47
C PRO A 405 21.40 40.76 9.51
N LEU A 406 20.73 40.89 8.36
CA LEU A 406 20.91 39.94 7.26
C LEU A 406 22.40 39.91 6.88
N ARG A 407 22.99 38.71 6.76
CA ARG A 407 24.35 38.54 6.26
C ARG A 407 24.42 38.84 4.76
N SER A 408 24.58 40.11 4.42
CA SER A 408 25.02 40.52 3.10
C SER A 408 26.47 40.04 2.88
N ALA A 409 26.66 39.16 1.91
CA ALA A 409 27.95 38.52 1.64
C ALA A 409 28.91 39.41 0.83
N ALA A 410 29.38 40.52 1.41
CA ALA A 410 30.61 41.21 0.98
C ALA A 410 31.10 42.27 2.00
N GLN A 411 32.34 42.13 2.51
CA GLN A 411 33.51 42.84 1.95
C GLN A 411 34.82 42.55 2.71
N LYS A 412 35.86 42.20 1.93
CA LYS A 412 37.27 42.65 2.01
C LYS A 412 38.00 42.72 3.36
N THR A 413 39.04 41.91 3.47
CA THR A 413 40.36 42.39 3.93
C THR A 413 41.12 43.02 2.75
N ASN A 414 41.88 44.10 2.99
CA ASN A 414 42.66 44.80 1.96
C ASN A 414 44.15 44.43 2.02
N THR A 415 44.80 44.29 0.86
CA THR A 415 46.25 44.55 0.69
C THR A 415 46.57 45.02 -0.73
N ALA A 416 47.49 45.99 -0.84
CA ALA A 416 48.29 46.36 -2.00
C ALA A 416 47.61 46.82 -3.32
N SER A 417 47.59 48.16 -3.49
CA SER A 417 48.25 48.88 -4.59
C SER A 417 48.17 48.37 -6.04
N GLN A 418 47.49 49.12 -6.92
CA GLN A 418 48.14 50.01 -7.91
C GLN A 418 47.12 50.87 -8.67
N GLU A 419 47.56 52.05 -9.13
CA GLU A 419 46.79 52.94 -10.01
C GLU A 419 46.94 52.52 -11.48
N LYS A 420 45.88 52.69 -12.28
CA LYS A 420 46.00 53.05 -13.70
C LYS A 420 44.69 53.64 -14.26
N THR A 421 44.85 54.68 -15.07
CA THR A 421 43.82 55.37 -15.85
C THR A 421 43.57 54.67 -17.20
N LEU A 422 42.75 55.29 -18.07
CA LEU A 422 42.34 54.88 -19.44
C LEU A 422 41.07 53.98 -19.48
N THR A 423 40.07 54.20 -20.34
CA THR A 423 39.61 55.43 -21.07
C THR A 423 38.12 55.26 -21.43
N LYS A 424 37.45 56.33 -21.86
CA LYS A 424 36.23 56.20 -22.70
C LYS A 424 36.65 55.93 -24.14
N GLU A 425 35.92 55.02 -24.81
CA GLU A 425 35.75 55.04 -26.27
C GLU A 425 34.33 54.55 -26.62
N GLU A 426 33.89 54.70 -27.87
CA GLU A 426 32.51 55.13 -28.15
C GLU A 426 31.95 54.54 -29.48
N LEU A 427 30.61 54.63 -29.66
CA LEU A 427 29.86 54.41 -30.93
C LEU A 427 29.70 52.92 -31.38
N ARG A 428 28.65 52.45 -32.11
CA ARG A 428 27.30 52.97 -32.47
C ARG A 428 26.39 51.86 -33.05
N VAL A 429 25.06 51.92 -32.79
CA VAL A 429 23.89 51.78 -33.72
C VAL A 429 23.88 50.60 -34.74
N THR A 430 22.88 49.69 -34.76
CA THR A 430 21.48 49.84 -35.29
C THR A 430 20.48 48.89 -34.58
N ALA A 431 19.30 49.35 -34.10
CA ALA A 431 17.95 49.39 -34.74
C ALA A 431 17.19 48.03 -34.82
N PRO A 432 15.84 47.98 -34.95
CA PRO A 432 14.78 48.99 -34.75
C PRO A 432 13.76 48.61 -33.62
N PRO A 433 12.80 49.48 -33.22
CA PRO A 433 11.87 49.19 -32.11
C PRO A 433 10.59 48.43 -32.53
N LEU A 434 10.26 47.35 -31.82
CA LEU A 434 8.97 46.66 -31.91
C LEU A 434 8.02 47.07 -30.77
N GLN A 435 7.19 48.06 -31.09
CA GLN A 435 5.79 48.25 -30.68
C GLN A 435 5.35 47.67 -29.31
N ASN A 436 5.11 48.57 -28.33
CA ASN A 436 4.13 48.34 -27.27
C ASN A 436 2.71 48.61 -27.81
N PRO A 437 1.78 47.64 -27.65
CA PRO A 437 0.37 47.98 -27.38
C PRO A 437 -0.21 47.16 -26.21
N GLY A 438 -1.27 47.68 -25.57
CA GLY A 438 -2.16 46.85 -24.72
C GLY A 438 -1.91 46.85 -23.21
N ASN A 439 -2.20 47.96 -22.53
CA ASN A 439 -2.28 48.01 -21.06
C ASN A 439 -3.54 47.24 -20.55
N VAL A 440 -3.36 46.08 -19.92
CA VAL A 440 -4.46 45.27 -19.34
C VAL A 440 -4.24 44.92 -17.86
N LYS A 441 -4.54 45.91 -17.02
CA LYS A 441 -5.20 45.83 -15.69
C LYS A 441 -4.75 44.78 -14.66
N ALA A 442 -4.35 45.32 -13.50
CA ALA A 442 -4.08 44.63 -12.23
C ALA A 442 -5.19 43.71 -11.71
N ASN A 443 -4.79 42.80 -10.80
CA ASN A 443 -5.65 41.92 -10.00
C ASN A 443 -6.86 42.66 -9.42
N SER A 444 -8.06 42.16 -9.70
CA SER A 444 -9.33 42.80 -9.31
C SER A 444 -10.09 41.97 -8.27
N ILE A 445 -9.42 41.70 -7.15
CA ILE A 445 -9.95 40.96 -6.00
C ILE A 445 -9.93 41.87 -4.77
N ASP A 446 -11.11 42.34 -4.36
CA ASP A 446 -11.32 43.00 -3.07
C ASP A 446 -11.36 41.93 -1.96
N LEU A 447 -10.18 41.70 -1.37
CA LEU A 447 -9.99 40.69 -0.32
C LEU A 447 -10.78 40.97 0.95
N ASP A 448 -11.10 42.23 1.26
CA ASP A 448 -11.85 42.59 2.47
C ASP A 448 -13.36 42.48 2.25
N ALA A 449 -13.86 42.83 1.07
CA ALA A 449 -15.22 42.48 0.66
C ALA A 449 -15.43 40.95 0.63
N PHE A 450 -14.44 40.17 0.21
CA PHE A 450 -14.54 38.70 0.23
C PHE A 450 -14.50 38.13 1.67
N LYS A 451 -13.64 38.64 2.57
CA LYS A 451 -13.69 38.27 4.00
C LYS A 451 -15.06 38.56 4.61
N ASN A 452 -15.67 39.70 4.26
CA ASN A 452 -17.02 40.03 4.68
C ASN A 452 -18.06 39.00 4.16
N LEU A 453 -17.92 38.51 2.92
CA LEU A 453 -18.74 37.41 2.40
C LEU A 453 -18.63 36.14 3.24
N VAL A 454 -17.42 35.70 3.56
CA VAL A 454 -17.21 34.48 4.35
C VAL A 454 -17.76 34.65 5.77
N MET A 455 -17.56 35.81 6.42
CA MET A 455 -18.13 36.09 7.75
C MET A 455 -19.66 36.18 7.76
N HIS A 456 -20.29 36.72 6.71
CA HIS A 456 -21.76 36.76 6.60
C HIS A 456 -22.36 35.40 6.23
N ALA A 457 -21.64 34.58 5.47
CA ALA A 457 -21.99 33.19 5.23
C ALA A 457 -21.89 32.34 6.51
N GLU A 458 -20.84 32.52 7.33
CA GLU A 458 -20.63 31.70 8.54
C GLU A 458 -21.75 31.86 9.57
N LYS A 459 -22.29 33.08 9.71
CA LYS A 459 -23.45 33.38 10.55
C LYS A 459 -24.72 32.61 10.15
N ARG A 460 -24.82 32.15 8.89
CA ARG A 460 -25.95 31.37 8.35
C ARG A 460 -25.67 29.88 8.27
N SER A 461 -24.57 29.51 7.61
CA SER A 461 -24.21 28.12 7.26
C SER A 461 -22.70 27.98 7.35
N LYS A 462 -22.22 27.29 8.39
CA LYS A 462 -20.78 26.99 8.55
C LYS A 462 -20.25 26.18 7.36
N THR A 463 -21.05 25.26 6.84
CA THR A 463 -20.76 24.49 5.62
C THR A 463 -20.60 25.37 4.38
N LEU A 464 -21.41 26.42 4.22
CA LEU A 464 -21.25 27.41 3.15
C LEU A 464 -19.94 28.20 3.31
N ALA A 465 -19.65 28.70 4.51
CA ALA A 465 -18.42 29.45 4.78
C ALA A 465 -17.15 28.61 4.56
N THR A 466 -17.13 27.36 5.01
CA THR A 466 -16.01 26.43 4.75
C THR A 466 -15.83 26.18 3.25
N ARG A 467 -16.90 25.98 2.49
CA ARG A 467 -16.84 25.78 1.03
C ARG A 467 -16.35 27.02 0.28
N LEU A 468 -16.82 28.21 0.66
CA LEU A 468 -16.35 29.48 0.09
C LEU A 468 -14.87 29.73 0.43
N GLY A 469 -14.41 29.36 1.63
CA GLY A 469 -13.00 29.47 2.03
C GLY A 469 -12.01 28.61 1.23
N PHE A 470 -12.48 27.57 0.53
CA PHE A 470 -11.67 26.74 -0.38
C PHE A 470 -11.87 27.06 -1.87
N ALA A 471 -12.73 28.02 -2.22
CA ALA A 471 -13.03 28.36 -3.61
C ALA A 471 -11.98 29.31 -4.22
N LYS A 472 -11.47 28.97 -5.41
CA LYS A 472 -10.60 29.85 -6.21
C LYS A 472 -11.44 30.95 -6.90
N ILE A 473 -10.94 32.18 -6.92
CA ILE A 473 -11.68 33.37 -7.39
C ILE A 473 -10.80 34.15 -8.36
N ASP A 474 -11.35 34.50 -9.53
CA ASP A 474 -10.63 35.27 -10.56
C ASP A 474 -10.88 36.78 -10.39
N ILE A 475 -12.13 37.16 -10.09
CA ILE A 475 -12.56 38.57 -9.95
C ILE A 475 -13.56 38.67 -8.80
N PHE A 476 -13.32 39.61 -7.88
CA PHE A 476 -14.28 39.96 -6.82
C PHE A 476 -14.33 41.48 -6.63
N THR A 477 -15.35 42.11 -7.19
CA THR A 477 -15.56 43.57 -7.10
C THR A 477 -17.05 43.89 -6.97
N ALA A 478 -17.39 45.08 -6.47
CA ALA A 478 -18.77 45.55 -6.34
C ALA A 478 -19.56 45.66 -7.67
N LYS A 479 -18.94 45.39 -8.82
CA LYS A 479 -19.59 45.35 -10.15
C LYS A 479 -19.52 43.99 -10.84
N THR A 480 -18.64 43.08 -10.41
CA THR A 480 -18.39 41.82 -11.11
C THR A 480 -17.85 40.77 -10.15
N VAL A 481 -18.44 39.58 -10.17
CA VAL A 481 -18.05 38.43 -9.35
C VAL A 481 -17.84 37.21 -10.26
N GLN A 482 -16.66 36.62 -10.23
CA GLN A 482 -16.29 35.44 -11.00
C GLN A 482 -15.44 34.48 -10.16
N PHE A 483 -16.00 33.30 -9.88
CA PHE A 483 -15.24 32.17 -9.38
C PHE A 483 -14.48 31.49 -10.54
N SER A 484 -13.34 30.89 -10.22
CA SER A 484 -12.48 30.26 -11.21
C SER A 484 -13.11 28.99 -11.79
N ASP A 485 -13.06 28.79 -13.10
CA ASP A 485 -13.64 27.62 -13.78
C ASP A 485 -12.78 26.34 -13.66
N SER A 486 -11.82 26.33 -12.73
CA SER A 486 -11.00 25.16 -12.38
C SER A 486 -11.81 23.94 -11.91
N PRO A 487 -11.37 22.70 -12.18
CA PRO A 487 -12.11 21.49 -11.82
C PRO A 487 -12.26 21.29 -10.30
N GLU A 488 -11.35 21.83 -9.48
CA GLU A 488 -11.46 21.84 -8.01
C GLU A 488 -12.74 22.56 -7.54
N ASN A 489 -13.04 23.73 -8.10
CA ASN A 489 -14.20 24.53 -7.74
C ASN A 489 -15.53 23.82 -8.03
N SER A 490 -15.58 22.91 -9.01
CA SER A 490 -16.77 22.09 -9.27
C SER A 490 -17.22 21.26 -8.06
N THR A 491 -16.27 20.90 -7.19
CA THR A 491 -16.55 20.12 -5.97
C THR A 491 -17.00 21.04 -4.83
N TYR A 492 -16.34 22.20 -4.66
CA TYR A 492 -16.61 23.11 -3.53
C TYR A 492 -17.86 23.99 -3.73
N LEU A 493 -18.15 24.44 -4.95
CA LEU A 493 -19.29 25.30 -5.29
C LEU A 493 -20.59 24.51 -5.58
N SER A 494 -20.65 23.24 -5.18
CA SER A 494 -21.81 22.35 -5.31
C SER A 494 -22.89 22.66 -4.25
N PHE A 495 -23.51 23.84 -4.34
CA PHE A 495 -24.48 24.33 -3.35
C PHE A 495 -25.85 23.64 -3.43
N ASN A 496 -26.40 23.30 -2.26
CA ASN A 496 -27.79 22.88 -2.12
C ASN A 496 -28.74 24.09 -2.26
N GLU A 497 -30.04 23.88 -2.47
CA GLU A 497 -31.02 24.98 -2.57
C GLU A 497 -31.00 25.92 -1.33
N SER A 498 -30.81 25.37 -0.14
CA SER A 498 -30.64 26.14 1.10
C SER A 498 -29.36 26.98 1.13
N ASP A 499 -28.23 26.41 0.71
CA ASP A 499 -26.95 27.11 0.68
C ASP A 499 -26.93 28.19 -0.42
N LEU A 500 -27.64 27.98 -1.54
CA LEU A 500 -27.88 29.01 -2.57
C LEU A 500 -28.68 30.19 -2.01
N ILE A 501 -29.74 29.94 -1.24
CA ILE A 501 -30.52 31.02 -0.59
C ILE A 501 -29.62 31.81 0.37
N HIS A 502 -28.88 31.14 1.26
CA HIS A 502 -27.99 31.81 2.20
C HIS A 502 -26.79 32.53 1.55
N PHE A 503 -26.31 32.05 0.40
CA PHE A 503 -25.34 32.75 -0.43
C PHE A 503 -25.92 34.07 -0.96
N TRP A 504 -27.10 34.04 -1.57
CA TRP A 504 -27.76 35.24 -2.11
C TRP A 504 -28.19 36.25 -1.04
N GLU A 505 -28.57 35.78 0.16
CA GLU A 505 -28.79 36.65 1.32
C GLU A 505 -27.48 37.31 1.81
N SER A 506 -26.36 36.60 1.80
CA SER A 506 -25.07 37.15 2.21
C SER A 506 -24.55 38.18 1.20
N ILE A 507 -24.70 37.91 -0.11
CA ILE A 507 -24.47 38.88 -1.19
C ILE A 507 -25.32 40.15 -1.01
N ARG A 508 -26.59 40.00 -0.60
CA ARG A 508 -27.50 41.12 -0.32
C ARG A 508 -26.99 42.03 0.80
N GLU A 509 -26.49 41.46 1.89
CA GLU A 509 -25.99 42.22 3.06
C GLU A 509 -24.70 43.01 2.77
N ILE A 510 -23.91 42.59 1.79
CA ILE A 510 -22.67 43.27 1.38
C ILE A 510 -22.95 44.33 0.30
N GLY A 511 -24.18 44.38 -0.22
CA GLY A 511 -24.60 45.35 -1.25
C GLY A 511 -24.27 44.93 -2.68
N PHE A 512 -23.72 43.73 -2.92
CA PHE A 512 -23.29 43.25 -4.25
C PHE A 512 -24.48 42.69 -5.08
N GLN A 513 -25.67 43.27 -4.90
CA GLN A 513 -26.92 42.80 -5.52
C GLN A 513 -26.97 43.05 -7.03
N ASP A 514 -26.40 44.17 -7.47
CA ASP A 514 -26.35 44.61 -8.87
C ASP A 514 -25.02 44.21 -9.58
N ALA A 515 -24.22 43.33 -8.96
CA ALA A 515 -22.98 42.84 -9.53
C ALA A 515 -23.24 41.84 -10.66
N GLU A 516 -22.39 41.85 -11.69
CA GLU A 516 -22.49 40.93 -12.82
C GLU A 516 -21.76 39.59 -12.50
N PHE A 517 -22.52 38.50 -12.40
CA PHE A 517 -22.01 37.18 -12.04
C PHE A 517 -21.57 36.39 -13.28
N LYS A 518 -20.28 36.03 -13.37
CA LYS A 518 -19.63 35.39 -14.53
C LYS A 518 -18.88 34.11 -14.14
N GLY A 519 -18.58 33.25 -15.11
CA GLY A 519 -18.03 31.89 -14.89
C GLY A 519 -19.13 30.81 -14.85
N SER A 520 -18.74 29.56 -15.06
CA SER A 520 -19.66 28.42 -15.16
C SER A 520 -20.15 27.89 -13.81
N PHE A 521 -19.29 27.93 -12.78
CA PHE A 521 -19.61 27.51 -11.40
C PHE A 521 -20.12 28.64 -10.49
N THR A 522 -20.20 29.87 -10.99
CA THR A 522 -20.70 31.01 -10.23
C THR A 522 -22.23 30.91 -10.04
N PRO A 523 -22.76 31.02 -8.79
CA PRO A 523 -24.19 30.91 -8.53
C PRO A 523 -25.04 31.91 -9.33
N LYS A 524 -26.21 31.46 -9.77
CA LYS A 524 -27.21 32.30 -10.45
C LYS A 524 -28.39 32.57 -9.49
N ALA A 525 -29.01 33.73 -9.63
CA ALA A 525 -30.11 34.15 -8.76
C ALA A 525 -31.33 33.22 -8.94
N PRO A 526 -31.98 32.76 -7.85
CA PRO A 526 -33.18 31.94 -7.95
C PRO A 526 -34.30 32.74 -8.62
N GLN A 527 -34.78 32.26 -9.78
CA GLN A 527 -35.82 32.94 -10.54
C GLN A 527 -37.12 33.02 -9.74
N THR A 528 -37.59 34.24 -9.47
CA THR A 528 -38.84 34.50 -8.76
C THR A 528 -40.04 34.06 -9.59
N ARG A 529 -40.52 32.83 -9.35
CA ARG A 529 -41.82 32.37 -9.86
C ARG A 529 -42.89 33.35 -9.39
N LYS A 530 -43.52 34.06 -10.33
CA LYS A 530 -44.67 34.93 -10.06
C LYS A 530 -45.84 34.07 -9.60
N ILE A 531 -46.09 34.04 -8.29
CA ILE A 531 -47.27 33.42 -7.71
C ILE A 531 -48.47 34.34 -7.97
N SER A 532 -49.37 33.92 -8.85
CA SER A 532 -50.64 34.61 -9.07
C SER A 532 -51.53 34.48 -7.82
N ILE A 533 -51.99 35.61 -7.29
CA ILE A 533 -52.75 35.66 -6.03
C ILE A 533 -54.22 35.28 -6.28
N LYS A 534 -54.67 34.17 -5.70
CA LYS A 534 -56.05 33.79 -5.34
C LYS A 534 -56.00 32.38 -4.70
N GLU A 535 -56.55 32.08 -3.53
CA GLU A 535 -57.35 32.86 -2.56
C GLU A 535 -56.87 32.60 -1.12
N GLN A 536 -57.25 33.48 -0.18
CA GLN A 536 -57.00 33.30 1.25
C GLN A 536 -58.12 32.47 1.90
N ARG A 537 -57.76 31.61 2.88
CA ARG A 537 -58.40 31.55 4.20
C ARG A 537 -57.52 30.82 5.22
N PRO A 538 -57.69 31.08 6.53
CA PRO A 538 -56.56 31.09 7.46
C PRO A 538 -56.33 29.78 8.23
N LEU A 539 -55.14 29.70 8.83
CA LEU A 539 -54.84 28.80 9.94
C LEU A 539 -55.78 29.05 11.13
N HIS A 540 -56.16 27.98 11.82
CA HIS A 540 -56.62 28.05 13.21
C HIS A 540 -55.96 26.94 14.03
N ASP A 541 -55.72 27.27 15.30
CA ASP A 541 -55.29 26.36 16.37
C ASP A 541 -56.00 24.99 16.37
N ASN A 542 -55.27 23.94 16.78
CA ASN A 542 -55.38 23.53 18.18
C ASN A 542 -54.31 22.58 18.71
N SER A 543 -54.32 22.42 20.03
CA SER A 543 -53.40 21.61 20.82
C SER A 543 -54.08 20.33 21.39
N LYS A 544 -53.25 19.36 21.82
CA LYS A 544 -53.54 18.28 22.80
C LYS A 544 -54.51 17.14 22.42
N ASN A 545 -53.90 15.95 22.22
CA ASN A 545 -54.28 14.67 22.85
C ASN A 545 -55.69 14.05 22.51
N PRO A 546 -56.08 12.88 23.06
CA PRO A 546 -55.55 11.57 22.63
C PRO A 546 -56.64 10.45 22.47
N SER A 547 -56.19 9.19 22.40
CA SER A 547 -56.89 7.94 22.80
C SER A 547 -57.95 7.25 21.91
N ASP A 548 -57.67 5.97 21.63
CA ASP A 548 -58.50 4.74 21.66
C ASP A 548 -59.88 4.62 20.99
N ARG A 549 -59.95 3.72 19.98
CA ARG A 549 -60.70 2.42 19.97
C ARG A 549 -60.56 1.76 18.58
N GLN A 550 -60.14 0.49 18.42
CA GLN A 550 -60.96 -0.74 18.52
C GLN A 550 -62.26 -0.66 17.68
N THR A 551 -62.60 -1.52 16.70
CA THR A 551 -62.41 -2.99 16.56
C THR A 551 -62.52 -3.53 15.11
N HIS A 552 -62.18 -4.82 14.93
CA HIS A 552 -62.71 -5.81 13.95
C HIS A 552 -62.68 -5.62 12.41
N SER A 553 -61.80 -6.44 11.78
CA SER A 553 -62.14 -7.46 10.76
C SER A 553 -62.30 -7.02 9.28
N LEU A 554 -62.11 -7.87 8.24
CA LEU A 554 -62.00 -9.33 8.11
C LEU A 554 -61.27 -9.70 6.77
N LYS A 555 -60.73 -10.93 6.66
CA LYS A 555 -60.29 -11.66 5.42
C LYS A 555 -58.88 -11.38 4.81
N THR A 556 -58.36 -12.42 4.19
CA THR A 556 -57.01 -12.67 3.60
C THR A 556 -57.11 -12.81 2.05
N PRO A 557 -56.07 -13.18 1.24
CA PRO A 557 -54.61 -13.29 1.43
C PRO A 557 -53.74 -12.67 0.28
N LYS A 558 -52.40 -12.87 0.33
CA LYS A 558 -51.43 -12.98 -0.80
C LYS A 558 -51.40 -11.91 -1.92
N ASN A 559 -50.30 -11.14 -2.00
CA ASN A 559 -49.23 -11.38 -3.00
C ASN A 559 -48.02 -10.43 -2.83
N GLN A 560 -46.80 -10.97 -2.96
CA GLN A 560 -45.57 -10.20 -3.17
C GLN A 560 -45.04 -10.48 -4.59
N GLN A 561 -45.18 -9.54 -5.53
CA GLN A 561 -44.49 -9.53 -6.83
C GLN A 561 -44.84 -8.24 -7.61
N SER A 562 -43.86 -7.36 -7.84
CA SER A 562 -43.92 -6.29 -8.88
C SER A 562 -42.67 -5.41 -8.98
N VAL A 563 -41.86 -5.26 -7.92
CA VAL A 563 -40.74 -4.27 -7.86
C VAL A 563 -39.73 -4.41 -9.01
N ALA A 564 -39.57 -5.61 -9.58
CA ALA A 564 -38.68 -5.85 -10.73
C ALA A 564 -39.18 -5.27 -12.08
N GLN A 565 -40.44 -4.83 -12.20
CA GLN A 565 -41.04 -4.41 -13.48
C GLN A 565 -40.94 -2.91 -13.78
N HIS A 566 -40.41 -2.08 -12.87
CA HIS A 566 -40.45 -0.62 -13.03
C HIS A 566 -39.21 0.03 -13.69
N PHE A 567 -38.11 -0.71 -13.86
CA PHE A 567 -36.86 -0.18 -14.44
C PHE A 567 -36.76 -0.31 -15.97
N GLN A 568 -37.62 -1.08 -16.61
CA GLN A 568 -37.47 -1.48 -18.01
C GLN A 568 -38.13 -0.51 -19.02
N LYS A 569 -38.34 0.76 -18.63
CA LYS A 569 -39.30 1.66 -19.32
C LYS A 569 -38.78 3.07 -19.66
N TYR A 570 -37.46 3.23 -19.82
CA TYR A 570 -36.83 4.55 -20.01
C TYR A 570 -35.87 4.68 -21.22
N ASN A 571 -35.75 3.67 -22.10
CA ASN A 571 -34.81 3.68 -23.23
C ASN A 571 -35.43 3.26 -24.58
N GLU A 572 -36.71 3.58 -24.80
CA GLU A 572 -37.35 3.53 -26.13
C GLU A 572 -38.09 4.85 -26.39
N ASN A 573 -37.44 5.79 -27.10
CA ASN A 573 -38.07 6.86 -27.91
C ASN A 573 -37.04 7.83 -28.54
N ILE A 574 -36.25 7.36 -29.51
CA ILE A 574 -35.72 8.22 -30.60
C ILE A 574 -35.90 7.45 -31.90
N SER A 575 -36.63 8.02 -32.86
CA SER A 575 -36.96 7.40 -34.15
C SER A 575 -36.78 8.38 -35.30
N ILE A 576 -36.01 7.98 -36.32
CA ILE A 576 -35.85 8.68 -37.60
C ILE A 576 -35.91 7.63 -38.74
N ASN A 577 -36.44 8.02 -39.90
CA ASN A 577 -37.06 7.10 -40.86
C ASN A 577 -36.18 6.60 -42.03
N ALA A 578 -36.29 5.29 -42.29
CA ALA A 578 -36.48 4.60 -43.59
C ALA A 578 -35.75 5.05 -44.88
N LYS A 579 -35.14 4.09 -45.59
CA LYS A 579 -35.73 3.47 -46.82
C LYS A 579 -34.88 2.34 -47.48
N THR A 580 -35.61 1.41 -48.14
CA THR A 580 -35.28 0.58 -49.34
C THR A 580 -34.02 -0.30 -49.44
N GLU A 581 -34.27 -1.60 -49.76
CA GLU A 581 -33.56 -2.45 -50.75
C GLU A 581 -32.14 -3.01 -50.45
N SER A 582 -31.75 -4.24 -50.87
CA SER A 582 -32.51 -5.39 -51.43
C SER A 582 -31.78 -6.75 -51.30
N LYS A 583 -32.51 -7.85 -51.56
CA LYS A 583 -32.06 -9.21 -52.02
C LYS A 583 -31.21 -10.13 -51.11
N GLN A 584 -31.84 -11.26 -50.73
CA GLN A 584 -31.27 -12.59 -50.41
C GLN A 584 -30.82 -13.33 -51.71
N PRO A 585 -30.39 -14.63 -51.76
CA PRO A 585 -30.22 -15.69 -50.73
C PRO A 585 -28.80 -16.34 -50.74
N THR A 586 -28.39 -17.36 -49.95
CA THR A 586 -28.88 -18.76 -49.80
C THR A 586 -28.32 -19.45 -48.51
N LYS A 587 -29.14 -20.19 -47.71
CA LYS A 587 -29.29 -21.69 -47.65
C LYS A 587 -27.95 -22.46 -47.46
N LYS A 588 -27.72 -23.41 -46.53
CA LYS A 588 -28.38 -24.09 -45.37
C LYS A 588 -27.21 -24.60 -44.45
N ALA A 589 -27.25 -24.80 -43.12
CA ALA A 589 -28.00 -25.78 -42.29
C ALA A 589 -27.75 -27.26 -42.72
N ILE A 590 -27.49 -28.31 -41.90
CA ILE A 590 -27.68 -28.70 -40.47
C ILE A 590 -26.59 -29.79 -40.17
N SER A 591 -25.94 -30.04 -39.01
CA SER A 591 -25.83 -29.39 -37.67
C SER A 591 -24.49 -29.75 -36.95
N LEU A 592 -24.48 -30.37 -35.75
CA LEU A 592 -23.29 -30.72 -34.93
C LEU A 592 -22.99 -32.23 -34.86
N SER A 593 -21.72 -32.63 -35.02
CA SER A 593 -20.93 -33.48 -34.09
C SER A 593 -19.67 -34.02 -34.78
N GLU A 594 -18.52 -34.03 -34.09
CA GLU A 594 -17.19 -34.41 -34.64
C GLU A 594 -16.70 -33.40 -35.71
N ILE A 595 -15.48 -32.84 -35.69
CA ILE A 595 -14.15 -33.39 -35.38
C ILE A 595 -13.44 -32.58 -34.26
N LYS A 596 -12.41 -33.17 -33.63
CA LYS A 596 -11.62 -32.58 -32.53
C LYS A 596 -10.37 -31.80 -33.01
N THR A 597 -9.89 -30.88 -32.14
CA THR A 597 -8.47 -30.43 -31.99
C THR A 597 -7.71 -30.07 -33.28
N HIS A 598 -7.48 -28.79 -33.61
CA HIS A 598 -6.30 -28.02 -33.13
C HIS A 598 -6.34 -26.52 -33.55
N GLU A 599 -7.15 -25.64 -32.93
CA GLU A 599 -7.18 -24.21 -33.36
C GLU A 599 -7.60 -23.15 -32.32
N LYS A 600 -7.81 -23.50 -31.06
CA LYS A 600 -8.43 -22.58 -30.06
C LYS A 600 -7.48 -21.72 -29.21
N SER A 601 -6.19 -21.64 -29.55
CA SER A 601 -5.22 -20.79 -28.82
C SER A 601 -5.10 -19.37 -29.38
N GLN A 602 -5.21 -19.19 -30.71
CA GLN A 602 -5.01 -17.87 -31.34
C GLN A 602 -6.27 -16.99 -31.32
N ASP A 603 -7.46 -17.56 -31.58
CA ASP A 603 -8.72 -16.80 -31.65
C ASP A 603 -9.10 -16.12 -30.32
N PHE A 604 -8.65 -16.66 -29.17
CA PHE A 604 -8.82 -16.02 -27.87
C PHE A 604 -7.90 -14.80 -27.71
N GLN A 605 -6.60 -14.95 -27.98
CA GLN A 605 -5.64 -13.84 -27.87
C GLN A 605 -5.91 -12.73 -28.90
N GLN A 606 -6.41 -13.06 -30.09
CA GLN A 606 -6.84 -12.04 -31.06
C GLN A 606 -8.08 -11.28 -30.59
N ARG A 607 -9.07 -11.94 -29.95
CA ARG A 607 -10.21 -11.25 -29.35
C ARG A 607 -9.82 -10.39 -28.16
N GLU A 608 -8.93 -10.87 -27.30
CA GLU A 608 -8.44 -10.13 -26.13
C GLU A 608 -7.65 -8.87 -26.55
N ARG A 609 -6.77 -8.99 -27.56
CA ARG A 609 -6.13 -7.83 -28.21
C ARG A 609 -7.14 -6.90 -28.86
N ALA A 610 -8.11 -7.41 -29.62
CA ALA A 610 -9.13 -6.58 -30.27
C ALA A 610 -10.06 -5.86 -29.28
N ILE A 611 -10.25 -6.40 -28.07
CA ILE A 611 -10.95 -5.72 -26.97
C ILE A 611 -10.07 -4.60 -26.41
N LEU A 612 -8.81 -4.90 -26.07
CA LEU A 612 -7.86 -3.91 -25.53
C LEU A 612 -7.59 -2.77 -26.52
N GLU A 613 -7.39 -3.05 -27.80
CA GLU A 613 -7.26 -2.05 -28.86
C GLU A 613 -8.52 -1.18 -28.98
N LYS A 614 -9.71 -1.79 -28.85
CA LYS A 614 -10.99 -1.06 -28.94
C LYS A 614 -11.23 -0.16 -27.72
N GLU A 615 -10.85 -0.61 -26.53
CA GLU A 615 -10.86 0.21 -25.31
C GLU A 615 -9.84 1.34 -25.39
N HIS A 616 -8.62 1.05 -25.87
CA HIS A 616 -7.57 2.06 -26.07
C HIS A 616 -7.96 3.09 -27.14
N ILE A 617 -8.60 2.67 -28.24
CA ILE A 617 -9.20 3.57 -29.24
C ILE A 617 -10.36 4.39 -28.62
N GLN A 618 -11.13 3.84 -27.68
CA GLN A 618 -12.15 4.60 -26.96
C GLN A 618 -11.55 5.65 -26.02
N GLN A 619 -10.47 5.32 -25.30
CA GLN A 619 -9.72 6.26 -24.46
C GLN A 619 -9.06 7.36 -25.30
N LEU A 620 -8.39 7.01 -26.41
CA LEU A 620 -7.80 7.96 -27.35
C LEU A 620 -8.86 8.87 -28.00
N LYS A 621 -10.05 8.35 -28.34
CA LYS A 621 -11.17 9.18 -28.81
C LYS A 621 -11.70 10.11 -27.73
N LYS A 622 -11.68 9.71 -26.46
CA LYS A 622 -12.10 10.56 -25.33
C LYS A 622 -11.11 11.70 -25.11
N LEU A 623 -9.81 11.40 -25.10
CA LEU A 623 -8.73 12.40 -25.07
C LEU A 623 -8.80 13.35 -26.29
N ALA A 624 -9.07 12.83 -27.48
CA ALA A 624 -9.24 13.63 -28.70
C ALA A 624 -10.53 14.49 -28.70
N THR A 625 -11.50 14.24 -27.83
CA THR A 625 -12.62 15.15 -27.58
C THR A 625 -12.36 16.16 -26.44
N GLU A 626 -11.37 15.90 -25.59
CA GLU A 626 -10.91 16.84 -24.55
C GLU A 626 -9.88 17.85 -25.12
N ILE A 627 -9.13 17.48 -26.17
CA ILE A 627 -8.25 18.37 -26.94
C ILE A 627 -9.06 19.08 -28.05
N GLN A 628 -9.81 20.14 -27.70
CA GLN A 628 -10.25 21.12 -28.69
C GLN A 628 -9.07 22.02 -29.09
N ILE A 629 -8.56 21.81 -30.29
CA ILE A 629 -7.56 22.68 -30.92
C ILE A 629 -8.24 24.01 -31.25
N THR A 630 -7.93 25.07 -30.51
CA THR A 630 -8.15 26.45 -30.98
C THR A 630 -7.14 26.76 -32.08
N SER A 631 -7.62 26.96 -33.31
CA SER A 631 -6.79 27.46 -34.40
C SER A 631 -6.26 28.86 -34.08
N LEU A 632 -4.98 29.08 -34.33
CA LEU A 632 -4.37 30.41 -34.40
C LEU A 632 -4.63 31.00 -35.78
N ASP A 633 -5.21 32.20 -35.81
CA ASP A 633 -5.17 33.18 -36.90
C ASP A 633 -4.46 34.44 -36.36
#